data_AF-A0A7C2BRW2-F1
#
_entry.id   AF-A0A7C2BRW2-F1
#
_cell.length_a   1.000
_cell.length_b   1.000
_cell.length_c   1.000
_cell.angle_alpha   90.00
_cell.angle_beta   90.00
_cell.angle_gamma   90.00
#
_symmetry.space_group_name_H-M   'P 1'
#
loop_
_entity.id
_entity.type
_entity.pdbx_description
1 polymer ?
#
loop_
_entity_poly.entity_id
_entity_poly.type
_entity_poly.pdbx_seq_one_letter_code
_entity_poly.pdbx_strand_id
1 'polypeptide(L)'
;MFKIKRIVPSAVETLWRMRWHKKILLLVLLGCLFAGSSIVVTSQPGFCNSCHIMNSYYASWKTSAHSDVSCLDCHLKPGFVGYMRGKINGLSQAVDCAVGRVGTKPNARVLDESCLRAECHSTEKLANQEIDFKGIKFTHEKHVSKVVDGIDISCGTCHNHFEGEEHFTVNTEICFTCHFLKGDEHDSRVTETQCQSCHEVPDKVIEKGLVKINHAEFVSYEASCEDSCHKKIVEQQSNVSENICLNCHNFGKGEEPDSEKLHEIHSEGEKVECFACHGKVVHGQTGVDAVSGMMDCLNCHSDTHDVQYGTYTAEQYQEHKKTDLVLSPMFLTHVECSGCHIDRQSIKSDGIASIGTVAKAVPRACDRCHQKGSGQQYISLWQRKIKELHKQISDKLQNLEDAAKRERNKEKAAKLKDKIKEARTIIRLVESDGSWGVHNFKYTEASLLKAKKIITDAQKD
;
A
#
# COMPACT_ATOMS: atom_id res chain seq x y z
N MET A 1 13.20 -27.13 68.64
CA MET A 1 13.60 -28.34 67.88
C MET A 1 12.45 -29.35 67.90
N PHE A 2 11.67 -29.40 66.81
CA PHE A 2 10.45 -30.22 66.70
C PHE A 2 10.77 -31.68 66.30
N LYS A 3 10.03 -32.62 66.90
CA LYS A 3 10.13 -34.09 66.70
C LYS A 3 9.70 -34.51 65.29
N ILE A 4 10.63 -34.54 64.33
CA ILE A 4 10.40 -35.09 62.98
C ILE A 4 10.77 -36.59 62.88
N LYS A 5 11.50 -37.15 63.86
CA LYS A 5 12.11 -38.48 63.75
C LYS A 5 11.21 -39.72 63.95
N ARG A 6 9.89 -39.60 64.18
CA ARG A 6 9.04 -40.77 64.57
C ARG A 6 7.89 -41.12 63.62
N ILE A 7 7.66 -40.36 62.55
CA ILE A 7 6.51 -40.57 61.63
C ILE A 7 6.87 -41.53 60.48
N VAL A 8 8.12 -41.51 60.00
CA VAL A 8 8.59 -42.29 58.85
C VAL A 8 8.53 -43.82 59.06
N PRO A 9 8.89 -44.40 60.22
CA PRO A 9 8.87 -45.86 60.39
C PRO A 9 7.44 -46.46 60.40
N SER A 10 6.48 -45.72 60.96
CA SER A 10 5.10 -46.19 61.13
C SER A 10 4.32 -46.26 59.82
N ALA A 11 4.56 -45.33 58.89
CA ALA A 11 3.93 -45.35 57.57
C ALA A 11 4.42 -46.54 56.72
N VAL A 12 5.71 -46.86 56.79
CA VAL A 12 6.34 -47.96 56.04
C VAL A 12 5.87 -49.33 56.53
N GLU A 13 5.77 -49.53 57.84
CA GLU A 13 5.21 -50.78 58.41
C GLU A 13 3.72 -50.96 58.06
N THR A 14 2.95 -49.87 58.07
CA THR A 14 1.53 -49.89 57.69
C THR A 14 1.36 -50.21 56.20
N LEU A 15 2.23 -49.66 55.34
CA LEU A 15 2.30 -49.98 53.92
C LEU A 15 2.63 -51.46 53.69
N TRP A 16 3.59 -52.03 54.43
CA TRP A 16 3.96 -53.44 54.31
C TRP A 16 2.83 -54.40 54.72
N ARG A 17 2.07 -54.05 55.77
CA ARG A 17 0.93 -54.84 56.30
C ARG A 17 -0.36 -54.73 55.47
N MET A 18 -0.44 -53.81 54.50
CA MET A 18 -1.63 -53.71 53.63
C MET A 18 -1.78 -54.91 52.69
N ARG A 19 -3.03 -55.36 52.53
CA ARG A 19 -3.41 -56.38 51.54
C ARG A 19 -3.09 -55.86 50.13
N TRP A 20 -2.65 -56.75 49.24
CA TRP A 20 -2.15 -56.41 47.90
C TRP A 20 -3.12 -55.53 47.08
N HIS A 21 -4.43 -55.76 47.17
CA HIS A 21 -5.44 -54.93 46.49
C HIS A 21 -5.48 -53.48 47.01
N LYS A 22 -5.23 -53.24 48.31
CA LYS A 22 -5.14 -51.88 48.87
C LYS A 22 -3.85 -51.17 48.44
N LYS A 23 -2.75 -51.91 48.27
CA LYS A 23 -1.50 -51.38 47.70
C LYS A 23 -1.69 -50.98 46.24
N ILE A 24 -2.35 -51.81 45.44
CA ILE A 24 -2.70 -51.50 44.04
C ILE A 24 -3.59 -50.26 44.00
N LEU A 25 -4.65 -50.20 44.81
CA LEU A 25 -5.55 -49.04 44.85
C LEU A 25 -4.80 -47.75 45.21
N LEU A 26 -3.91 -47.79 46.21
CA LEU A 26 -3.09 -46.64 46.58
C LEU A 26 -2.14 -46.21 45.45
N LEU A 27 -1.51 -47.17 44.76
CA LEU A 27 -0.65 -46.88 43.61
C LEU A 27 -1.43 -46.28 42.45
N VAL A 28 -2.63 -46.78 42.16
CA VAL A 28 -3.53 -46.22 41.15
C VAL A 28 -3.94 -44.80 41.53
N LEU A 29 -4.33 -44.55 42.78
CA LEU A 29 -4.68 -43.21 43.25
C LEU A 29 -3.51 -42.23 43.16
N LEU A 30 -2.31 -42.64 43.58
CA LEU A 30 -1.10 -41.83 43.45
C LEU A 30 -0.73 -41.59 41.98
N GLY A 31 -0.90 -42.61 41.12
CA GLY A 31 -0.70 -42.51 39.68
C GLY A 31 -1.67 -41.53 39.02
N CYS A 32 -2.96 -41.59 39.37
CA CYS A 32 -3.97 -40.64 38.90
C CYS A 32 -3.70 -39.22 39.39
N LEU A 33 -3.31 -39.05 40.66
CA LEU A 33 -2.95 -37.75 41.23
C LEU A 33 -1.73 -37.16 40.51
N PHE A 34 -0.69 -37.97 40.28
CA PHE A 34 0.50 -37.57 39.56
C PHE A 34 0.16 -37.20 38.11
N ALA A 35 -0.57 -38.06 37.38
CA ALA A 35 -0.98 -37.79 36.01
C ALA A 35 -1.82 -36.50 35.89
N GLY A 36 -2.80 -36.31 36.78
CA GLY A 36 -3.61 -35.09 36.81
C GLY A 36 -2.76 -33.85 37.09
N SER A 37 -1.84 -33.92 38.05
CA SER A 37 -0.93 -32.81 38.38
C SER A 37 0.02 -32.49 37.21
N SER A 38 0.59 -33.51 36.57
CA SER A 38 1.45 -33.36 35.39
C SER A 38 0.71 -32.72 34.22
N ILE A 39 -0.55 -33.10 34.00
CA ILE A 39 -1.39 -32.50 32.95
C ILE A 39 -1.58 -31.00 33.21
N VAL A 40 -1.89 -30.60 34.44
CA VAL A 40 -2.07 -29.18 34.80
C VAL A 40 -0.77 -28.40 34.61
N VAL A 41 0.35 -28.88 35.15
CA VAL A 41 1.65 -28.20 35.06
C VAL A 41 2.11 -28.05 33.61
N THR A 42 2.03 -29.13 32.82
CA THR A 42 2.42 -29.11 31.39
C THR A 42 1.45 -28.33 30.51
N SER A 43 0.36 -27.80 31.07
CA SER A 43 -0.60 -26.93 30.36
C SER A 43 -0.39 -25.45 30.63
N GLN A 44 0.53 -25.09 31.53
CA GLN A 44 0.78 -23.70 31.86
C GLN A 44 1.72 -23.06 30.83
N PRO A 45 1.47 -21.79 30.43
CA PRO A 45 2.39 -21.05 29.56
C PRO A 45 3.85 -21.04 30.04
N GLY A 46 4.07 -21.02 31.36
CA GLY A 46 5.41 -21.08 31.95
C GLY A 46 6.15 -22.40 31.68
N PHE A 47 5.44 -23.53 31.54
CA PHE A 47 6.06 -24.78 31.12
C PHE A 47 6.51 -24.70 29.67
N CYS A 48 5.71 -24.10 28.78
CA CYS A 48 6.11 -23.88 27.39
C CYS A 48 7.37 -23.02 27.30
N ASN A 49 7.50 -21.98 28.14
CA ASN A 49 8.70 -21.14 28.24
C ASN A 49 9.96 -21.87 28.79
N SER A 50 9.84 -23.12 29.24
CA SER A 50 11.02 -23.93 29.56
C SER A 50 11.69 -24.51 28.31
N CYS A 51 10.98 -24.53 27.17
CA CYS A 51 11.51 -24.94 25.88
C CYS A 51 12.12 -23.74 25.15
N HIS A 52 13.40 -23.82 24.80
CA HIS A 52 14.11 -22.69 24.17
C HIS A 52 13.45 -22.18 22.87
N ILE A 53 12.85 -23.08 22.08
CA ILE A 53 12.13 -22.74 20.84
C ILE A 53 10.88 -21.89 21.08
N MET A 54 10.33 -21.94 22.30
CA MET A 54 9.11 -21.22 22.67
C MET A 54 9.38 -19.87 23.35
N ASN A 55 10.62 -19.56 23.72
CA ASN A 55 10.93 -18.38 24.52
C ASN A 55 10.51 -17.06 23.85
N SER A 56 10.76 -16.91 22.55
CA SER A 56 10.37 -15.72 21.78
C SER A 56 8.85 -15.59 21.68
N TYR A 57 8.16 -16.69 21.36
CA TYR A 57 6.69 -16.74 21.28
C TYR A 57 6.04 -16.44 22.64
N TYR A 58 6.61 -16.96 23.74
CA TYR A 58 6.13 -16.67 25.08
C TYR A 58 6.34 -15.21 25.50
N ALA A 59 7.52 -14.65 25.18
CA ALA A 59 7.81 -13.23 25.43
C ALA A 59 6.83 -12.33 24.69
N SER A 60 6.51 -12.68 23.45
CA SER A 60 5.54 -11.95 22.63
C SER A 60 4.08 -12.15 23.09
N TRP A 61 3.70 -13.37 23.48
CA TRP A 61 2.38 -13.65 24.05
C TRP A 61 2.11 -12.81 25.30
N LYS A 62 3.12 -12.60 26.16
CA LYS A 62 3.00 -11.76 27.36
C LYS A 62 2.62 -10.31 27.08
N THR A 63 2.97 -9.77 25.92
CA THR A 63 2.63 -8.39 25.53
C THR A 63 1.40 -8.33 24.62
N SER A 64 0.82 -9.47 24.26
CA SER A 64 -0.36 -9.56 23.40
C SER A 64 -1.66 -9.26 24.16
N ALA A 65 -2.72 -9.01 23.38
CA ALA A 65 -4.08 -8.84 23.90
C ALA A 65 -4.65 -10.10 24.59
N HIS A 66 -4.02 -11.27 24.40
CA HIS A 66 -4.44 -12.56 24.96
C HIS A 66 -3.44 -13.11 25.99
N SER A 67 -2.69 -12.23 26.65
CA SER A 67 -1.67 -12.60 27.66
C SER A 67 -2.25 -13.25 28.93
N ASP A 68 -3.57 -13.26 29.07
CA ASP A 68 -4.33 -13.94 30.12
C ASP A 68 -4.91 -15.30 29.69
N VAL A 69 -4.85 -15.63 28.40
CA VAL A 69 -5.34 -16.90 27.83
C VAL A 69 -4.21 -17.92 27.74
N SER A 70 -4.47 -19.18 28.13
CA SER A 70 -3.47 -20.24 28.02
C SER A 70 -3.12 -20.53 26.57
N CYS A 71 -1.84 -20.80 26.28
CA CYS A 71 -1.38 -21.19 24.94
C CYS A 71 -2.19 -22.36 24.37
N LEU A 72 -2.55 -23.33 25.23
CA LEU A 72 -3.30 -24.52 24.81
C LEU A 72 -4.76 -24.23 24.47
N ASP A 73 -5.33 -23.12 24.93
CA ASP A 73 -6.71 -22.76 24.60
C ASP A 73 -6.83 -22.29 23.15
N CYS A 74 -5.78 -21.70 22.57
CA CYS A 74 -5.74 -21.38 21.16
C CYS A 74 -5.22 -22.57 20.32
N HIS A 75 -4.12 -23.20 20.75
CA HIS A 75 -3.41 -24.20 19.94
C HIS A 75 -3.99 -25.62 19.97
N LEU A 76 -4.88 -25.94 20.92
CA LEU A 76 -5.57 -27.23 20.93
C LEU A 76 -7.01 -27.09 20.47
N LYS A 77 -7.47 -28.06 19.67
CA LYS A 77 -8.89 -28.15 19.32
C LYS A 77 -9.72 -28.30 20.60
N PRO A 78 -10.83 -27.54 20.77
CA PRO A 78 -11.71 -27.68 21.91
C PRO A 78 -12.24 -29.12 22.08
N GLY A 79 -12.55 -29.47 23.33
CA GLY A 79 -13.10 -30.77 23.70
C GLY A 79 -12.06 -31.81 24.09
N PHE A 80 -12.52 -32.88 24.74
CA PHE A 80 -11.64 -33.89 25.36
C PHE A 80 -10.72 -34.59 24.35
N VAL A 81 -11.24 -34.96 23.19
CA VAL A 81 -10.47 -35.65 22.14
C VAL A 81 -9.37 -34.75 21.58
N GLY A 82 -9.70 -33.48 21.32
CA GLY A 82 -8.74 -32.48 20.84
C GLY A 82 -7.62 -32.24 21.84
N TYR A 83 -7.98 -32.10 23.12
CA TYR A 83 -7.03 -31.95 24.21
C TYR A 83 -6.06 -33.15 24.32
N MET A 84 -6.58 -34.38 24.31
CA MET A 84 -5.76 -35.58 24.41
C MET A 84 -4.83 -35.75 23.19
N ARG A 85 -5.33 -35.50 21.98
CA ARG A 85 -4.51 -35.54 20.77
C ARG A 85 -3.40 -34.50 20.80
N GLY A 86 -3.73 -33.29 21.25
CA GLY A 86 -2.77 -32.21 21.47
C GLY A 86 -1.65 -32.58 22.42
N LYS A 87 -1.97 -33.23 23.54
CA LYS A 87 -0.98 -33.71 24.51
C LYS A 87 -0.08 -34.80 23.96
N ILE A 88 -0.63 -35.75 23.18
CA ILE A 88 0.17 -36.80 22.51
C ILE A 88 1.13 -36.16 21.50
N ASN A 89 0.65 -35.21 20.69
CA ASN A 89 1.48 -34.49 19.73
C ASN A 89 2.57 -33.67 20.43
N GLY A 90 2.24 -32.96 21.53
CA GLY A 90 3.21 -32.21 22.32
C GLY A 90 4.29 -33.11 22.94
N LEU A 91 3.95 -34.33 23.34
CA LEU A 91 4.93 -35.32 23.78
C LEU A 91 5.87 -35.73 22.65
N SER A 92 5.35 -35.95 21.44
CA SER A 92 6.18 -36.22 20.25
C SER A 92 7.16 -35.08 19.98
N GLN A 93 6.68 -33.84 20.01
CA GLN A 93 7.52 -32.65 19.82
C GLN A 93 8.60 -32.52 20.90
N ALA A 94 8.28 -32.84 22.16
CA ALA A 94 9.27 -32.86 23.24
C ALA A 94 10.36 -33.92 23.00
N VAL A 95 9.99 -35.10 22.49
CA VAL A 95 10.95 -36.13 22.07
C VAL A 95 11.81 -35.62 20.92
N ASP A 96 11.20 -35.06 19.86
CA ASP A 96 11.93 -34.51 18.71
C ASP A 96 12.91 -33.40 19.14
N CYS A 97 12.52 -32.54 20.09
CA CYS A 97 13.39 -31.53 20.68
C CYS A 97 14.56 -32.15 21.46
N ALA A 98 14.30 -33.21 22.23
CA ALA A 98 15.34 -33.89 23.00
C ALA A 98 16.37 -34.61 22.11
N VAL A 99 15.94 -35.12 20.94
CA VAL A 99 16.82 -35.80 19.98
C VAL A 99 17.36 -34.89 18.87
N GLY A 100 17.08 -33.58 18.92
CA GLY A 100 17.59 -32.59 17.96
C GLY A 100 16.96 -32.67 16.57
N ARG A 101 15.75 -33.22 16.43
CA ARG A 101 15.00 -33.35 15.18
C ARG A 101 14.01 -32.20 14.94
N VAL A 102 14.25 -31.04 15.54
CA VAL A 102 13.36 -29.88 15.43
C VAL A 102 13.77 -28.96 14.28
N GLY A 103 12.79 -28.53 13.49
CA GLY A 103 12.95 -27.44 12.54
C GLY A 103 13.13 -26.09 13.24
N THR A 104 13.57 -25.08 12.50
CA THR A 104 13.90 -23.74 13.04
C THR A 104 12.70 -22.80 13.17
N LYS A 105 11.53 -23.15 12.60
CA LYS A 105 10.32 -22.31 12.62
C LYS A 105 9.06 -23.17 12.86
N PRO A 106 8.54 -23.25 14.10
CA PRO A 106 7.28 -23.93 14.36
C PRO A 106 6.12 -23.09 13.80
N ASN A 107 5.44 -23.61 12.78
CA ASN A 107 4.16 -23.06 12.31
C ASN A 107 3.01 -23.82 12.95
N ALA A 108 2.17 -23.11 13.70
CA ALA A 108 0.98 -23.67 14.30
C ALA A 108 -0.27 -23.02 13.70
N ARG A 109 -1.20 -23.86 13.25
CA ARG A 109 -2.55 -23.47 12.86
C ARG A 109 -3.42 -23.33 14.10
N VAL A 110 -4.09 -22.19 14.23
CA VAL A 110 -5.16 -21.98 15.21
C VAL A 110 -6.47 -22.17 14.46
N LEU A 111 -7.34 -23.04 14.98
CA LEU A 111 -8.63 -23.31 14.37
C LEU A 111 -9.66 -22.28 14.86
N ASP A 112 -10.62 -21.91 14.01
CA ASP A 112 -11.68 -20.97 14.37
C ASP A 112 -12.50 -21.46 15.57
N GLU A 113 -12.67 -22.78 15.72
CA GLU A 113 -13.38 -23.34 16.87
C GLU A 113 -12.65 -23.07 18.20
N SER A 114 -11.34 -22.85 18.17
CA SER A 114 -10.58 -22.41 19.35
C SER A 114 -10.89 -20.97 19.73
N CYS A 115 -11.11 -20.09 18.76
CA CYS A 115 -11.48 -18.70 18.98
C CYS A 115 -12.95 -18.55 19.38
N LEU A 116 -13.83 -19.37 18.80
CA LEU A 116 -15.28 -19.32 18.96
C LEU A 116 -15.83 -20.17 20.13
N ARG A 117 -14.98 -20.47 21.11
CA ARG A 117 -15.39 -21.14 22.35
C ARG A 117 -16.37 -20.27 23.14
N ALA A 118 -17.24 -20.90 23.92
CA ALA A 118 -18.26 -20.21 24.71
C ALA A 118 -17.67 -19.14 25.66
N GLU A 119 -16.46 -19.37 26.15
CA GLU A 119 -15.74 -18.47 27.07
C GLU A 119 -14.91 -17.39 26.36
N CYS A 120 -14.84 -17.40 25.03
CA CYS A 120 -14.00 -16.51 24.23
C CYS A 120 -14.87 -15.59 23.34
N HIS A 121 -14.94 -15.85 22.03
CA HIS A 121 -15.69 -15.01 21.10
C HIS A 121 -17.01 -15.67 20.64
N SER A 122 -18.07 -14.88 20.57
CA SER A 122 -19.34 -15.29 19.95
C SER A 122 -19.44 -14.78 18.52
N THR A 123 -19.83 -15.64 17.58
CA THR A 123 -20.03 -15.30 16.17
C THR A 123 -20.98 -14.11 15.96
N GLU A 124 -22.10 -14.08 16.69
CA GLU A 124 -23.11 -13.01 16.59
C GLU A 124 -22.54 -11.62 16.90
N LYS A 125 -21.75 -11.50 17.97
CA LYS A 125 -21.11 -10.22 18.33
C LYS A 125 -20.06 -9.81 17.30
N LEU A 126 -19.27 -10.77 16.81
CA LEU A 126 -18.20 -10.49 15.85
C LEU A 126 -18.74 -10.08 14.47
N ALA A 127 -19.82 -10.72 14.01
CA ALA A 127 -20.42 -10.45 12.71
C ALA A 127 -20.97 -9.02 12.62
N ASN A 128 -21.64 -8.55 13.67
CA ASN A 128 -22.29 -7.23 13.71
C ASN A 128 -21.37 -6.08 14.14
N GLN A 129 -20.09 -6.37 14.40
CA GLN A 129 -19.14 -5.35 14.84
C GLN A 129 -18.51 -4.64 13.63
N GLU A 130 -18.71 -3.33 13.55
CA GLU A 130 -17.89 -2.47 12.70
C GLU A 130 -16.51 -2.27 13.33
N ILE A 131 -15.47 -2.55 12.56
CA ILE A 131 -14.08 -2.49 13.01
C ILE A 131 -13.41 -1.34 12.28
N ASP A 132 -12.70 -0.51 13.04
CA ASP A 132 -11.73 0.45 12.53
C ASP A 132 -10.34 0.03 13.01
N PHE A 133 -9.55 -0.54 12.11
CA PHE A 133 -8.19 -0.95 12.39
C PHE A 133 -7.22 -0.04 11.64
N LYS A 134 -6.58 0.88 12.38
CA LYS A 134 -5.61 1.84 11.83
C LYS A 134 -6.19 2.66 10.64
N GLY A 135 -7.48 2.99 10.67
CA GLY A 135 -8.15 3.74 9.60
C GLY A 135 -8.68 2.89 8.45
N ILE A 136 -8.60 1.56 8.56
CA ILE A 136 -9.21 0.58 7.63
C ILE A 136 -10.48 0.06 8.28
N LYS A 137 -11.63 0.33 7.66
CA LYS A 137 -12.93 -0.12 8.13
C LYS A 137 -13.36 -1.43 7.48
N PHE A 138 -13.78 -2.41 8.28
CA PHE A 138 -14.28 -3.69 7.79
C PHE A 138 -15.19 -4.40 8.81
N THR A 139 -15.82 -5.50 8.41
CA THR A 139 -16.64 -6.36 9.27
C THR A 139 -16.28 -7.83 9.08
N HIS A 140 -16.40 -8.65 10.13
CA HIS A 140 -16.16 -10.09 10.01
C HIS A 140 -17.18 -10.79 9.09
N GLU A 141 -18.43 -10.33 9.07
CA GLU A 141 -19.49 -10.92 8.23
C GLU A 141 -19.13 -10.94 6.73
N LYS A 142 -18.43 -9.90 6.27
CA LYS A 142 -18.00 -9.79 4.87
C LYS A 142 -16.80 -10.66 4.52
N HIS A 143 -16.10 -11.21 5.52
CA HIS A 143 -14.83 -11.90 5.33
C HIS A 143 -14.88 -13.36 5.82
N VAL A 144 -15.15 -13.58 7.11
CA VAL A 144 -15.06 -14.91 7.74
C VAL A 144 -16.08 -15.87 7.13
N SER A 145 -15.65 -17.11 6.89
CA SER A 145 -16.44 -18.18 6.24
C SER A 145 -16.86 -17.88 4.80
N LYS A 146 -16.13 -16.98 4.12
CA LYS A 146 -16.22 -16.78 2.67
C LYS A 146 -15.06 -17.50 1.99
N VAL A 147 -15.32 -17.99 0.79
CA VAL A 147 -14.28 -18.55 -0.08
C VAL A 147 -13.97 -17.53 -1.16
N VAL A 148 -12.69 -17.16 -1.28
CA VAL A 148 -12.18 -16.23 -2.30
C VAL A 148 -11.00 -16.89 -3.00
N ASP A 149 -11.10 -17.13 -4.30
CA ASP A 149 -10.03 -17.73 -5.12
C ASP A 149 -9.46 -19.05 -4.53
N GLY A 150 -10.35 -19.92 -4.05
CA GLY A 150 -9.99 -21.19 -3.41
C GLY A 150 -9.51 -21.08 -1.94
N ILE A 151 -9.52 -19.89 -1.35
CA ILE A 151 -9.10 -19.64 0.04
C ILE A 151 -10.33 -19.54 0.96
N ASP A 152 -10.45 -20.44 1.93
CA ASP A 152 -11.42 -20.31 3.03
C ASP A 152 -10.91 -19.28 4.07
N ILE A 153 -11.61 -18.15 4.19
CA ILE A 153 -11.22 -17.08 5.09
C ILE A 153 -11.61 -17.46 6.53
N SER A 154 -10.58 -17.73 7.32
CA SER A 154 -10.65 -18.10 8.74
C SER A 154 -10.18 -16.97 9.65
N CYS A 155 -10.35 -17.10 10.97
CA CYS A 155 -9.79 -16.16 11.94
C CYS A 155 -8.26 -16.05 11.79
N GLY A 156 -7.61 -17.18 11.54
CA GLY A 156 -6.16 -17.28 11.37
C GLY A 156 -5.62 -16.68 10.07
N THR A 157 -6.50 -16.39 9.10
CA THR A 157 -6.12 -15.73 7.84
C THR A 157 -5.68 -14.29 8.11
N CYS A 158 -6.46 -13.54 8.89
CA CYS A 158 -6.16 -12.16 9.25
C CYS A 158 -5.35 -12.05 10.55
N HIS A 159 -5.69 -12.87 11.55
CA HIS A 159 -4.97 -12.93 12.80
C HIS A 159 -3.87 -13.98 12.71
N ASN A 160 -2.70 -13.56 12.24
CA ASN A 160 -1.55 -14.44 12.07
C ASN A 160 -0.33 -13.90 12.80
N HIS A 161 0.69 -14.76 12.85
CA HIS A 161 2.04 -14.39 13.23
C HIS A 161 2.84 -14.34 11.94
N PHE A 162 3.18 -13.13 11.49
CA PHE A 162 4.17 -12.93 10.46
C PHE A 162 5.47 -12.36 11.06
N GLU A 163 6.53 -12.27 10.24
CA GLU A 163 7.83 -11.69 10.60
C GLU A 163 7.69 -10.47 11.52
N GLY A 164 8.30 -10.58 12.70
CA GLY A 164 8.21 -9.56 13.74
C GLY A 164 8.14 -10.16 15.15
N GLU A 165 7.89 -9.29 16.12
CA GLU A 165 7.88 -9.66 17.54
C GLU A 165 6.46 -9.91 18.09
N GLU A 166 5.41 -9.92 17.27
CA GLU A 166 4.00 -10.05 17.72
C GLU A 166 3.43 -11.45 17.47
N HIS A 167 2.97 -12.12 18.52
CA HIS A 167 2.59 -13.54 18.51
C HIS A 167 1.29 -13.83 17.77
N PHE A 168 0.36 -12.87 17.78
CA PHE A 168 -0.94 -13.01 17.15
C PHE A 168 -1.58 -11.63 17.00
N THR A 169 -1.59 -11.11 15.77
CA THR A 169 -2.03 -9.75 15.48
C THR A 169 -2.69 -9.69 14.11
N VAL A 170 -3.42 -8.62 13.83
CA VAL A 170 -3.97 -8.40 12.49
C VAL A 170 -2.87 -7.87 11.58
N ASN A 171 -2.53 -8.64 10.55
CA ASN A 171 -1.56 -8.23 9.54
C ASN A 171 -2.27 -7.51 8.39
N THR A 172 -1.98 -6.23 8.16
CA THR A 172 -2.62 -5.45 7.08
C THR A 172 -2.26 -5.91 5.68
N GLU A 173 -1.12 -6.60 5.52
CA GLU A 173 -0.67 -7.10 4.22
C GLU A 173 -1.66 -8.07 3.58
N ILE A 174 -2.38 -8.86 4.40
CA ILE A 174 -3.40 -9.80 3.89
C ILE A 174 -4.54 -9.08 3.18
N CYS A 175 -4.96 -7.92 3.70
CA CYS A 175 -5.99 -7.10 3.08
C CYS A 175 -5.52 -6.66 1.69
N PHE A 176 -4.28 -6.21 1.58
CA PHE A 176 -3.73 -5.72 0.32
C PHE A 176 -3.55 -6.85 -0.69
N THR A 177 -3.11 -8.03 -0.26
CA THR A 177 -3.03 -9.21 -1.13
C THR A 177 -4.39 -9.57 -1.71
N CYS A 178 -5.45 -9.68 -0.92
CA CYS A 178 -6.77 -10.05 -1.46
C CYS A 178 -7.46 -8.92 -2.26
N HIS A 179 -7.27 -7.66 -1.87
CA HIS A 179 -8.00 -6.54 -2.45
C HIS A 179 -7.29 -5.82 -3.60
N PHE A 180 -5.97 -5.97 -3.73
CA PHE A 180 -5.17 -5.23 -4.70
C PHE A 180 -4.33 -6.07 -5.66
N LEU A 181 -4.13 -7.36 -5.38
CA LEU A 181 -3.39 -8.24 -6.28
C LEU A 181 -4.18 -8.48 -7.58
N LYS A 182 -3.53 -8.27 -8.73
CA LYS A 182 -4.10 -8.41 -10.07
C LYS A 182 -3.51 -9.61 -10.80
N GLY A 183 -4.37 -10.44 -11.40
CA GLY A 183 -3.95 -11.53 -12.29
C GLY A 183 -3.46 -11.04 -13.66
N ASP A 184 -2.64 -11.88 -14.31
CA ASP A 184 -1.77 -11.46 -15.43
C ASP A 184 -2.49 -11.36 -16.79
N GLU A 185 -3.63 -12.05 -16.99
CA GLU A 185 -4.23 -12.16 -18.33
C GLU A 185 -5.53 -11.36 -18.54
N HIS A 186 -6.25 -10.97 -17.48
CA HIS A 186 -7.60 -10.40 -17.62
C HIS A 186 -7.87 -9.15 -16.77
N ASP A 187 -6.84 -8.53 -16.16
CA ASP A 187 -6.99 -7.39 -15.22
C ASP A 187 -8.04 -7.66 -14.11
N SER A 188 -8.33 -8.95 -13.86
CA SER A 188 -9.32 -9.39 -12.90
C SER A 188 -8.62 -9.42 -11.54
N ARG A 189 -9.02 -8.47 -10.68
CA ARG A 189 -8.61 -8.48 -9.27
C ARG A 189 -9.22 -9.71 -8.60
N VAL A 190 -8.53 -10.27 -7.61
CA VAL A 190 -9.07 -11.33 -6.74
C VAL A 190 -10.41 -10.90 -6.12
N THR A 191 -10.54 -9.60 -5.80
CA THR A 191 -11.81 -8.99 -5.38
C THR A 191 -12.00 -7.59 -5.98
N GLU A 192 -13.23 -7.22 -6.33
CA GLU A 192 -13.57 -5.85 -6.70
C GLU A 192 -13.63 -4.96 -5.45
N THR A 193 -12.68 -4.04 -5.32
CA THR A 193 -12.56 -3.18 -4.15
C THR A 193 -12.46 -1.72 -4.55
N GLN A 194 -13.28 -0.88 -3.92
CA GLN A 194 -13.19 0.57 -4.03
C GLN A 194 -12.45 1.12 -2.81
N CYS A 195 -11.68 2.20 -2.95
CA CYS A 195 -10.95 2.78 -1.81
C CYS A 195 -11.89 3.14 -0.63
N GLN A 196 -13.10 3.59 -0.95
CA GLN A 196 -14.13 3.97 0.03
C GLN A 196 -14.74 2.78 0.79
N SER A 197 -14.51 1.55 0.31
CA SER A 197 -14.92 0.34 1.05
C SER A 197 -14.13 0.17 2.34
N CYS A 198 -12.93 0.75 2.41
CA CYS A 198 -12.02 0.67 3.56
C CYS A 198 -11.74 2.03 4.21
N HIS A 199 -11.77 3.12 3.43
CA HIS A 199 -11.40 4.46 3.90
C HIS A 199 -12.59 5.42 3.91
N GLU A 200 -12.64 6.27 4.92
CA GLU A 200 -13.51 7.44 4.90
C GLU A 200 -12.90 8.56 4.06
N VAL A 201 -13.74 9.17 3.25
CA VAL A 201 -13.36 10.35 2.48
C VAL A 201 -13.26 11.53 3.44
N PRO A 202 -12.16 12.32 3.40
CA PRO A 202 -12.03 13.50 4.24
C PRO A 202 -13.22 14.47 4.06
N ASP A 203 -13.86 14.81 5.17
CA ASP A 203 -15.01 15.73 5.23
C ASP A 203 -14.58 17.21 5.18
N LYS A 204 -13.35 17.49 5.64
CA LYS A 204 -12.78 18.84 5.67
C LYS A 204 -12.18 19.24 4.34
N VAL A 205 -12.42 20.50 3.98
CA VAL A 205 -11.72 21.15 2.87
C VAL A 205 -10.24 21.26 3.20
N ILE A 206 -9.39 20.69 2.36
CA ILE A 206 -7.94 20.76 2.51
C ILE A 206 -7.43 21.98 1.75
N GLU A 207 -6.66 22.82 2.43
CA GLU A 207 -6.02 23.99 1.82
C GLU A 207 -4.55 23.68 1.49
N LYS A 208 -4.19 23.71 0.21
CA LYS A 208 -2.81 23.60 -0.28
C LYS A 208 -2.44 24.87 -1.04
N GLY A 209 -1.82 25.82 -0.35
CA GLY A 209 -1.49 27.12 -0.93
C GLY A 209 -2.74 27.91 -1.31
N LEU A 210 -2.93 28.16 -2.60
CA LEU A 210 -4.10 28.87 -3.13
C LEU A 210 -5.26 27.93 -3.52
N VAL A 211 -5.08 26.61 -3.39
CA VAL A 211 -6.08 25.62 -3.81
C VAL A 211 -6.84 25.09 -2.59
N LYS A 212 -8.17 25.08 -2.71
CA LYS A 212 -9.07 24.43 -1.77
C LYS A 212 -9.58 23.14 -2.39
N ILE A 213 -9.37 22.03 -1.71
CA ILE A 213 -9.72 20.68 -2.17
C ILE A 213 -10.87 20.19 -1.31
N ASN A 214 -12.07 20.13 -1.88
CA ASN A 214 -13.25 19.57 -1.24
C ASN A 214 -13.53 18.17 -1.82
N HIS A 215 -13.18 17.12 -1.07
CA HIS A 215 -13.33 15.74 -1.56
C HIS A 215 -14.77 15.36 -1.88
N ALA A 216 -15.76 15.89 -1.14
CA ALA A 216 -17.17 15.61 -1.40
C ALA A 216 -17.61 16.04 -2.81
N GLU A 217 -17.02 17.13 -3.32
CA GLU A 217 -17.28 17.60 -4.68
C GLU A 217 -16.71 16.62 -5.72
N PHE A 218 -15.47 16.15 -5.54
CA PHE A 218 -14.85 15.19 -6.46
C PHE A 218 -15.53 13.82 -6.42
N VAL A 219 -15.99 13.37 -5.25
CA VAL A 219 -16.80 12.15 -5.13
C VAL A 219 -18.14 12.31 -5.86
N SER A 220 -18.76 13.50 -5.79
CA SER A 220 -20.00 13.77 -6.54
C SER A 220 -19.82 13.73 -8.07
N TYR A 221 -18.57 13.86 -8.55
CA TYR A 221 -18.20 13.73 -9.96
C TYR A 221 -17.74 12.32 -10.34
N GLU A 222 -17.84 11.36 -9.42
CA GLU A 222 -17.35 9.98 -9.61
C GLU A 222 -15.86 9.94 -9.97
N ALA A 223 -15.07 10.89 -9.43
CA ALA A 223 -13.64 10.93 -9.67
C ALA A 223 -12.95 9.71 -9.03
N SER A 224 -12.27 8.91 -9.84
CA SER A 224 -11.47 7.77 -9.38
C SER A 224 -10.40 8.23 -8.38
N CYS A 225 -10.33 7.60 -7.21
CA CYS A 225 -9.31 7.91 -6.22
C CYS A 225 -7.90 7.62 -6.78
N GLU A 226 -7.67 6.39 -7.23
CA GLU A 226 -6.36 5.91 -7.70
C GLU A 226 -5.92 6.48 -9.05
N ASP A 227 -6.84 6.80 -9.96
CA ASP A 227 -6.48 7.31 -11.30
C ASP A 227 -6.37 8.84 -11.36
N SER A 228 -7.06 9.54 -10.47
CA SER A 228 -7.15 11.01 -10.52
C SER A 228 -6.14 11.70 -9.61
N CYS A 229 -6.03 11.28 -8.34
CA CYS A 229 -5.29 12.03 -7.32
C CYS A 229 -4.37 11.17 -6.45
N HIS A 230 -4.79 9.96 -6.11
CA HIS A 230 -4.09 9.03 -5.23
C HIS A 230 -3.33 7.97 -6.03
N LYS A 231 -2.55 8.42 -7.01
CA LYS A 231 -1.74 7.54 -7.86
C LYS A 231 -0.63 6.86 -7.06
N LYS A 232 -0.24 5.65 -7.50
CA LYS A 232 0.86 4.85 -6.94
C LYS A 232 0.70 4.51 -5.46
N ILE A 233 -0.53 4.56 -4.95
CA ILE A 233 -0.83 4.06 -3.60
C ILE A 233 -0.90 2.53 -3.60
N VAL A 234 -1.02 1.90 -4.77
CA VAL A 234 -1.05 0.45 -4.93
C VAL A 234 -0.12 0.07 -6.08
N GLU A 235 0.91 -0.72 -5.80
CA GLU A 235 1.84 -1.24 -6.80
C GLU A 235 2.12 -2.73 -6.54
N GLN A 236 1.52 -3.63 -7.32
CA GLN A 236 2.12 -4.94 -7.64
C GLN A 236 1.34 -5.72 -8.71
N GLN A 237 2.07 -6.49 -9.52
CA GLN A 237 1.52 -7.59 -10.32
C GLN A 237 1.72 -8.91 -9.55
N SER A 238 0.81 -9.87 -9.75
CA SER A 238 0.72 -11.11 -8.97
C SER A 238 1.78 -12.17 -9.26
N ASN A 239 2.84 -11.85 -10.01
CA ASN A 239 3.73 -12.84 -10.60
C ASN A 239 4.54 -13.60 -9.53
N VAL A 240 4.08 -14.81 -9.19
CA VAL A 240 4.81 -15.76 -8.33
C VAL A 240 5.92 -16.40 -9.16
N SER A 241 7.18 -16.11 -8.82
CA SER A 241 8.33 -16.76 -9.47
C SER A 241 8.37 -18.25 -9.17
N GLU A 242 8.69 -19.09 -10.16
CA GLU A 242 8.84 -20.54 -9.95
C GLU A 242 9.83 -20.90 -8.82
N ASN A 243 10.88 -20.09 -8.64
CA ASN A 243 11.90 -20.32 -7.62
C ASN A 243 11.37 -20.24 -6.20
N ILE A 244 10.25 -19.55 -5.97
CA ILE A 244 9.62 -19.44 -4.65
C ILE A 244 9.21 -20.82 -4.13
N CYS A 245 8.80 -21.73 -5.01
CA CYS A 245 8.40 -23.09 -4.64
C CYS A 245 9.55 -23.84 -3.96
N LEU A 246 10.79 -23.53 -4.34
CA LEU A 246 12.00 -24.18 -3.84
C LEU A 246 12.36 -23.77 -2.41
N ASN A 247 11.70 -22.76 -1.85
CA ASN A 247 11.86 -22.41 -0.44
C ASN A 247 11.35 -23.50 0.51
N CYS A 248 10.45 -24.37 0.02
CA CYS A 248 9.85 -25.46 0.80
C CYS A 248 9.89 -26.82 0.09
N HIS A 249 9.84 -26.85 -1.25
CA HIS A 249 9.85 -28.08 -2.04
C HIS A 249 11.24 -28.37 -2.63
N ASN A 250 11.69 -29.62 -2.54
CA ASN A 250 13.02 -30.03 -3.03
C ASN A 250 13.03 -30.51 -4.50
N PHE A 251 11.88 -30.54 -5.19
CA PHE A 251 11.76 -30.94 -6.60
C PHE A 251 10.76 -30.02 -7.34
N GLY A 252 11.04 -29.73 -8.61
CA GLY A 252 10.19 -28.88 -9.46
C GLY A 252 8.78 -29.46 -9.66
N LYS A 253 7.82 -28.57 -9.92
CA LYS A 253 6.41 -28.92 -10.19
C LYS A 253 6.31 -29.89 -11.38
N GLY A 254 5.32 -30.78 -11.34
CA GLY A 254 4.77 -31.44 -12.53
C GLY A 254 3.97 -30.43 -13.37
N GLU A 255 2.85 -30.84 -13.98
CA GLU A 255 1.94 -29.96 -14.74
C GLU A 255 1.65 -28.63 -14.04
N GLU A 256 1.42 -27.57 -14.83
CA GLU A 256 1.07 -26.23 -14.34
C GLU A 256 -0.07 -26.32 -13.33
N PRO A 257 0.18 -26.01 -12.05
CA PRO A 257 -0.84 -26.16 -11.04
C PRO A 257 -1.84 -25.02 -11.11
N ASP A 258 -3.12 -25.40 -11.12
CA ASP A 258 -4.25 -24.50 -10.94
C ASP A 258 -4.12 -23.68 -9.65
N SER A 259 -4.38 -22.37 -9.75
CA SER A 259 -4.19 -21.39 -8.66
C SER A 259 -5.09 -21.70 -7.47
N GLU A 260 -6.38 -21.97 -7.72
CA GLU A 260 -7.34 -22.31 -6.67
C GLU A 260 -6.88 -23.56 -5.91
N LYS A 261 -6.36 -24.56 -6.62
CA LYS A 261 -5.87 -25.78 -5.97
C LYS A 261 -4.61 -25.56 -5.14
N LEU A 262 -3.71 -24.67 -5.58
CA LEU A 262 -2.57 -24.28 -4.76
C LEU A 262 -3.02 -23.59 -3.48
N HIS A 263 -3.97 -22.67 -3.57
CA HIS A 263 -4.51 -21.97 -2.42
C HIS A 263 -5.18 -22.92 -1.43
N GLU A 264 -6.02 -23.84 -1.87
CA GLU A 264 -6.69 -24.83 -1.01
C GLU A 264 -5.67 -25.64 -0.19
N ILE A 265 -4.64 -26.19 -0.85
CA ILE A 265 -3.65 -27.07 -0.19
C ILE A 265 -2.79 -26.29 0.81
N HIS A 266 -2.29 -25.11 0.41
CA HIS A 266 -1.28 -24.38 1.19
C HIS A 266 -1.88 -23.48 2.27
N SER A 267 -3.09 -22.95 2.09
CA SER A 267 -3.76 -22.12 3.09
C SER A 267 -4.40 -22.96 4.21
N GLU A 268 -5.01 -24.10 3.88
CA GLU A 268 -5.68 -24.94 4.88
C GLU A 268 -4.73 -25.96 5.53
N GLY A 269 -3.98 -26.72 4.73
CA GLY A 269 -3.23 -27.89 5.23
C GLY A 269 -1.96 -27.50 6.00
N GLU A 270 -1.08 -26.77 5.34
CA GLU A 270 0.30 -26.51 5.81
C GLU A 270 0.47 -25.11 6.43
N LYS A 271 -0.58 -24.27 6.39
CA LYS A 271 -0.59 -22.88 6.85
C LYS A 271 0.61 -22.09 6.31
N VAL A 272 0.68 -21.98 4.98
CA VAL A 272 1.63 -21.11 4.28
C VAL A 272 1.00 -19.74 4.13
N GLU A 273 1.72 -18.72 4.58
CA GLU A 273 1.25 -17.35 4.50
C GLU A 273 1.36 -16.80 3.06
N CYS A 274 0.39 -16.01 2.61
CA CYS A 274 0.25 -15.60 1.19
C CYS A 274 1.47 -14.85 0.64
N PHE A 275 2.07 -13.96 1.44
CA PHE A 275 3.25 -13.18 1.08
C PHE A 275 4.53 -14.01 0.95
N ALA A 276 4.54 -15.26 1.44
CA ALA A 276 5.64 -16.18 1.16
C ALA A 276 5.72 -16.52 -0.34
N CYS A 277 4.59 -16.40 -1.06
CA CYS A 277 4.52 -16.59 -2.50
C CYS A 277 4.34 -15.30 -3.31
N HIS A 278 3.49 -14.38 -2.86
CA HIS A 278 3.20 -13.16 -3.62
C HIS A 278 4.09 -11.97 -3.26
N GLY A 279 4.96 -12.12 -2.24
CA GLY A 279 5.71 -11.00 -1.69
C GLY A 279 4.80 -10.01 -0.96
N LYS A 280 5.31 -8.79 -0.73
CA LYS A 280 4.64 -7.75 0.04
C LYS A 280 3.96 -6.73 -0.89
N VAL A 281 2.64 -6.60 -0.78
CA VAL A 281 1.87 -5.62 -1.57
C VAL A 281 2.03 -4.23 -0.97
N VAL A 282 2.62 -3.33 -1.74
CA VAL A 282 2.80 -1.94 -1.30
C VAL A 282 1.46 -1.22 -1.35
N HIS A 283 0.95 -0.84 -0.18
CA HIS A 283 -0.22 0.02 -0.03
C HIS A 283 0.09 1.21 0.90
N GLY A 284 -0.14 2.43 0.41
CA GLY A 284 0.13 3.68 1.14
C GLY A 284 1.41 4.39 0.68
N GLN A 285 1.42 5.72 0.75
CA GLN A 285 2.60 6.52 0.37
C GLN A 285 3.71 6.39 1.41
N THR A 286 4.85 5.84 1.03
CA THR A 286 6.13 6.23 1.66
C THR A 286 6.33 7.72 1.38
N GLY A 287 6.49 8.53 2.42
CA GLY A 287 6.50 10.00 2.34
C GLY A 287 7.19 10.54 1.09
N VAL A 288 6.42 11.25 0.25
CA VAL A 288 6.98 11.93 -0.92
C VAL A 288 7.60 13.23 -0.41
N ASP A 289 8.86 13.15 0.04
CA ASP A 289 9.59 14.25 0.67
C ASP A 289 9.96 15.39 -0.31
N ALA A 290 9.67 15.25 -1.61
CA ALA A 290 10.00 16.24 -2.62
C ALA A 290 8.92 16.39 -3.71
N VAL A 291 8.72 17.63 -4.16
CA VAL A 291 7.93 18.00 -5.34
C VAL A 291 8.38 17.23 -6.60
N SER A 292 9.66 16.88 -6.69
CA SER A 292 10.22 16.06 -7.77
C SER A 292 9.78 14.58 -7.74
N GLY A 293 9.27 14.08 -6.61
CA GLY A 293 8.67 12.74 -6.51
C GLY A 293 7.19 12.70 -6.87
N MET A 294 6.57 13.85 -7.17
CA MET A 294 5.15 13.94 -7.54
C MET A 294 4.87 13.53 -9.00
N MET A 295 5.91 13.27 -9.79
CA MET A 295 5.78 12.79 -11.17
C MET A 295 6.73 11.62 -11.41
N ASP A 296 6.23 10.64 -12.15
CA ASP A 296 7.08 9.57 -12.66
C ASP A 296 7.95 10.06 -13.83
N CYS A 297 9.16 10.50 -13.51
CA CYS A 297 10.12 10.95 -14.51
C CYS A 297 10.49 9.80 -15.49
N LEU A 298 10.41 8.53 -15.08
CA LEU A 298 10.80 7.36 -15.89
C LEU A 298 9.92 7.17 -17.13
N ASN A 299 8.66 7.61 -17.08
CA ASN A 299 7.77 7.49 -18.23
C ASN A 299 8.03 8.56 -19.31
N CYS A 300 8.82 9.61 -19.00
CA CYS A 300 8.95 10.81 -19.84
C CYS A 300 10.38 11.36 -19.94
N HIS A 301 11.43 10.68 -19.44
CA HIS A 301 12.83 11.12 -19.52
C HIS A 301 13.34 11.22 -20.96
N SER A 302 12.99 12.34 -21.59
CA SER A 302 13.55 12.83 -22.84
C SER A 302 13.59 14.35 -22.71
N ASP A 303 14.69 14.98 -23.15
CA ASP A 303 14.87 16.43 -23.21
C ASP A 303 13.76 17.15 -24.03
N THR A 304 12.89 16.38 -24.69
CA THR A 304 11.78 16.86 -25.50
C THR A 304 10.61 17.46 -24.71
N HIS A 305 10.51 17.21 -23.39
CA HIS A 305 9.39 17.68 -22.55
C HIS A 305 9.78 18.75 -21.50
N ASP A 306 11.02 19.23 -21.51
CA ASP A 306 11.54 20.16 -20.49
C ASP A 306 10.77 21.49 -20.45
N VAL A 307 10.32 21.99 -21.60
CA VAL A 307 9.55 23.24 -21.68
C VAL A 307 8.15 23.07 -21.10
N GLN A 308 7.49 21.95 -21.39
CA GLN A 308 6.16 21.63 -20.88
C GLN A 308 6.21 21.43 -19.37
N TYR A 309 7.19 20.66 -18.89
CA TYR A 309 7.41 20.45 -17.46
C TYR A 309 7.73 21.78 -16.76
N GLY A 310 8.70 22.55 -17.26
CA GLY A 310 9.09 23.83 -16.68
C GLY A 310 7.97 24.87 -16.67
N THR A 311 7.09 24.86 -17.67
CA THR A 311 5.87 25.69 -17.70
C THR A 311 4.84 25.23 -16.69
N TYR A 312 4.62 23.92 -16.57
CA TYR A 312 3.66 23.34 -15.63
C TYR A 312 4.05 23.56 -14.17
N THR A 313 5.33 23.37 -13.84
CA THR A 313 5.89 23.54 -12.48
C THR A 313 6.36 24.96 -12.19
N ALA A 314 6.39 25.84 -13.19
CA ALA A 314 6.97 27.18 -13.13
C ALA A 314 8.47 27.24 -12.79
N GLU A 315 9.22 26.13 -12.90
CA GLU A 315 10.65 26.07 -12.53
C GLU A 315 11.59 26.80 -13.50
N GLN A 316 11.18 27.07 -14.75
CA GLN A 316 12.07 27.58 -15.80
C GLN A 316 12.52 29.06 -15.65
N TYR A 317 11.99 29.82 -14.68
CA TYR A 317 12.43 31.21 -14.39
C TYR A 317 12.96 31.35 -12.96
N GLN A 318 14.14 30.79 -12.68
CA GLN A 318 14.85 30.95 -11.39
C GLN A 318 15.57 32.31 -11.25
N GLU A 319 14.90 33.43 -11.53
CA GLU A 319 15.42 34.76 -11.15
C GLU A 319 14.84 35.27 -9.81
N HIS A 320 13.86 34.57 -9.24
CA HIS A 320 13.21 34.97 -7.99
C HIS A 320 13.30 33.89 -6.91
N LYS A 321 13.22 34.31 -5.64
CA LYS A 321 13.13 33.42 -4.48
C LYS A 321 11.97 32.43 -4.69
N LYS A 322 12.12 31.17 -4.25
CA LYS A 322 11.11 30.09 -4.38
C LYS A 322 9.69 30.48 -3.94
N THR A 323 9.53 31.54 -3.15
CA THR A 323 8.25 32.04 -2.63
C THR A 323 7.35 32.75 -3.65
N ASP A 324 7.89 33.14 -4.82
CA ASP A 324 7.16 33.95 -5.81
C ASP A 324 6.71 33.14 -7.05
N LEU A 325 6.85 31.80 -7.01
CA LEU A 325 6.49 30.92 -8.12
C LEU A 325 4.97 30.83 -8.28
N VAL A 326 4.48 31.18 -9.46
CA VAL A 326 3.07 31.00 -9.84
C VAL A 326 2.87 29.55 -10.25
N LEU A 327 2.77 28.66 -9.26
CA LEU A 327 2.57 27.23 -9.48
C LEU A 327 1.18 26.96 -10.08
N SER A 328 1.09 25.99 -10.99
CA SER A 328 -0.18 25.55 -11.53
C SER A 328 -1.03 24.93 -10.42
N PRO A 329 -2.34 25.29 -10.30
CA PRO A 329 -3.23 24.63 -9.34
C PRO A 329 -3.28 23.11 -9.52
N MET A 330 -3.27 22.64 -10.77
CA MET A 330 -3.28 21.20 -11.09
C MET A 330 -1.99 20.51 -10.64
N PHE A 331 -0.85 21.20 -10.71
CA PHE A 331 0.41 20.71 -10.20
C PHE A 331 0.41 20.59 -8.66
N LEU A 332 -0.10 21.61 -7.97
CA LEU A 332 -0.24 21.59 -6.49
C LEU A 332 -1.13 20.44 -6.01
N THR A 333 -2.09 20.02 -6.83
CA THR A 333 -2.97 18.87 -6.57
C THR A 333 -2.48 17.56 -7.19
N HIS A 334 -1.22 17.48 -7.62
CA HIS A 334 -0.57 16.25 -8.10
C HIS A 334 -1.21 15.65 -9.36
N VAL A 335 -1.82 16.47 -10.21
CA VAL A 335 -2.30 16.01 -11.52
C VAL A 335 -1.08 15.80 -12.42
N GLU A 336 -0.87 14.55 -12.83
CA GLU A 336 0.19 14.17 -13.77
C GLU A 336 -0.21 14.44 -15.24
N CYS A 337 0.78 14.46 -16.14
CA CYS A 337 0.58 14.63 -17.59
C CYS A 337 -0.44 13.62 -18.15
N SER A 338 -0.37 12.37 -17.70
CA SER A 338 -1.26 11.27 -18.10
C SER A 338 -2.71 11.46 -17.66
N GLY A 339 -2.98 12.36 -16.69
CA GLY A 339 -4.34 12.73 -16.31
C GLY A 339 -5.09 13.48 -17.42
N CYS A 340 -4.36 14.23 -18.25
CA CYS A 340 -4.92 14.98 -19.38
C CYS A 340 -4.60 14.34 -20.74
N HIS A 341 -3.40 13.77 -20.90
CA HIS A 341 -2.91 13.15 -22.13
C HIS A 341 -3.33 11.68 -22.23
N ILE A 342 -4.63 11.46 -22.40
CA ILE A 342 -5.24 10.12 -22.34
C ILE A 342 -5.41 9.42 -23.70
N ASP A 343 -5.35 10.16 -24.81
CA ASP A 343 -5.46 9.60 -26.16
C ASP A 343 -4.09 9.38 -26.80
N ARG A 344 -4.03 8.56 -27.86
CA ARG A 344 -2.82 8.38 -28.68
C ARG A 344 -3.04 9.00 -30.06
N GLN A 345 -2.03 9.72 -30.56
CA GLN A 345 -2.03 10.30 -31.90
C GLN A 345 -0.78 9.83 -32.66
N SER A 346 -0.97 9.33 -33.89
CA SER A 346 0.15 9.00 -34.78
C SER A 346 0.84 10.26 -35.29
N ILE A 347 2.16 10.33 -35.19
CA ILE A 347 2.97 11.34 -35.86
C ILE A 347 3.26 10.87 -37.27
N LYS A 348 2.99 11.72 -38.26
CA LYS A 348 3.34 11.47 -39.67
C LYS A 348 4.51 12.38 -40.05
N SER A 349 5.51 11.83 -40.76
CA SER A 349 6.52 12.64 -41.45
C SER A 349 6.15 12.77 -42.91
N ASP A 350 6.64 13.81 -43.56
CA ASP A 350 6.67 13.86 -45.01
C ASP A 350 7.40 12.61 -45.55
N GLY A 351 6.65 11.73 -46.22
CA GLY A 351 7.16 10.50 -46.83
C GLY A 351 7.07 9.21 -45.99
N ILE A 352 6.65 9.25 -44.72
CA ILE A 352 6.47 8.05 -43.88
C ILE A 352 5.06 8.05 -43.26
N ALA A 353 4.31 6.97 -43.45
CA ALA A 353 2.90 6.85 -43.05
C ALA A 353 2.68 7.00 -41.53
N SER A 354 3.68 6.67 -40.70
CA SER A 354 3.72 6.93 -39.25
C SER A 354 5.15 6.76 -38.72
N ILE A 355 5.62 7.68 -37.87
CA ILE A 355 6.93 7.60 -37.18
C ILE A 355 6.78 7.21 -35.70
N GLY A 356 5.54 7.03 -35.22
CA GLY A 356 5.27 6.70 -33.83
C GLY A 356 3.94 7.27 -33.33
N THR A 357 3.61 6.99 -32.08
CA THR A 357 2.40 7.49 -31.41
C THR A 357 2.76 8.30 -30.18
N VAL A 358 2.19 9.49 -30.05
CA VAL A 358 2.35 10.37 -28.88
C VAL A 358 1.06 10.49 -28.10
N ALA A 359 1.18 10.75 -26.80
CA ALA A 359 0.04 10.99 -25.93
C ALA A 359 -0.56 12.37 -26.21
N LYS A 360 -1.88 12.42 -26.41
CA LYS A 360 -2.62 13.62 -26.80
C LYS A 360 -3.58 14.04 -25.70
N ALA A 361 -3.51 15.31 -25.31
CA ALA A 361 -4.49 15.93 -24.43
C ALA A 361 -5.84 16.08 -25.12
N VAL A 362 -6.92 15.76 -24.40
CA VAL A 362 -8.29 15.89 -24.90
C VAL A 362 -9.21 16.56 -23.87
N PRO A 363 -10.18 17.40 -24.31
CA PRO A 363 -11.07 18.12 -23.38
C PRO A 363 -11.86 17.20 -22.44
N ARG A 364 -12.24 16.02 -22.90
CA ARG A 364 -12.96 15.01 -22.10
C ARG A 364 -12.17 14.48 -20.90
N ALA A 365 -10.84 14.67 -20.88
CA ALA A 365 -10.02 14.27 -19.74
C ALA A 365 -10.36 15.09 -18.49
N CYS A 366 -10.78 16.35 -18.66
CA CYS A 366 -11.18 17.23 -17.56
C CYS A 366 -12.43 16.72 -16.83
N ASP A 367 -13.31 16.02 -17.54
CA ASP A 367 -14.59 15.53 -17.01
C ASP A 367 -14.40 14.43 -15.94
N ARG A 368 -13.18 13.90 -15.79
CA ARG A 368 -12.82 12.94 -14.73
C ARG A 368 -12.71 13.57 -13.35
N CYS A 369 -12.44 14.88 -13.30
CA CYS A 369 -12.22 15.61 -12.05
C CYS A 369 -13.13 16.84 -11.90
N HIS A 370 -13.79 17.25 -12.99
CA HIS A 370 -14.63 18.44 -13.04
C HIS A 370 -15.98 18.12 -13.66
N GLN A 371 -16.96 19.00 -13.48
CA GLN A 371 -18.25 18.91 -14.13
C GLN A 371 -18.08 18.70 -15.65
N LYS A 372 -18.85 17.75 -16.20
CA LYS A 372 -18.82 17.38 -17.62
C LYS A 372 -18.94 18.60 -18.54
N GLY A 373 -18.03 18.69 -19.51
CA GLY A 373 -17.98 19.78 -20.49
C GLY A 373 -17.09 20.96 -20.07
N SER A 374 -16.55 20.96 -18.85
CA SER A 374 -15.64 22.00 -18.37
C SER A 374 -14.42 22.16 -19.28
N GLY A 375 -13.80 21.05 -19.70
CA GLY A 375 -12.63 21.08 -20.58
C GLY A 375 -12.91 21.80 -21.90
N GLN A 376 -14.07 21.55 -22.51
CA GLN A 376 -14.43 22.15 -23.81
C GLN A 376 -14.56 23.68 -23.72
N GLN A 377 -15.06 24.18 -22.59
CA GLN A 377 -15.27 25.60 -22.35
C GLN A 377 -13.96 26.31 -21.97
N TYR A 378 -13.27 25.83 -20.94
CA TYR A 378 -12.13 26.53 -20.35
C TYR A 378 -10.87 26.46 -21.20
N ILE A 379 -10.56 25.32 -21.83
CA ILE A 379 -9.37 25.19 -22.70
C ILE A 379 -9.44 26.23 -23.82
N SER A 380 -10.57 26.29 -24.53
CA SER A 380 -10.78 27.24 -25.63
C SER A 380 -10.63 28.69 -25.17
N LEU A 381 -11.16 29.01 -23.98
CA LEU A 381 -11.09 30.35 -23.42
C LEU A 381 -9.66 30.76 -23.03
N TRP A 382 -8.92 29.88 -22.36
CA TRP A 382 -7.52 30.13 -21.97
C TRP A 382 -6.62 30.29 -23.18
N GLN A 383 -6.69 29.35 -24.12
CA GLN A 383 -5.87 29.37 -25.32
C GLN A 383 -6.13 30.61 -26.16
N ARG A 384 -7.40 31.02 -26.31
CA ARG A 384 -7.75 32.26 -27.04
C ARG A 384 -7.12 33.49 -26.40
N LYS A 385 -7.20 33.63 -25.07
CA LYS A 385 -6.61 34.79 -24.36
C LYS A 385 -5.10 34.85 -24.52
N ILE A 386 -4.41 33.74 -24.34
CA ILE A 386 -2.95 33.67 -24.47
C ILE A 386 -2.51 33.92 -25.92
N LYS A 387 -3.18 33.33 -26.91
CA LYS A 387 -2.86 33.55 -28.33
C LYS A 387 -3.04 35.02 -28.75
N GLU A 388 -4.10 35.68 -28.27
CA GLU A 388 -4.32 37.11 -28.53
C GLU A 388 -3.22 37.97 -27.90
N LEU A 389 -2.88 37.71 -26.64
CA LEU A 389 -1.79 38.42 -25.94
C LEU A 389 -0.44 38.19 -26.65
N HIS A 390 -0.16 36.95 -27.03
CA HIS A 390 1.03 36.55 -27.77
C HIS A 390 1.12 37.32 -29.10
N LYS A 391 0.04 37.34 -29.90
CA LYS A 391 -0.01 38.08 -31.16
C LYS A 391 0.32 39.56 -30.97
N GLN A 392 -0.33 40.22 -30.01
CA GLN A 392 -0.09 41.64 -29.72
C GLN A 392 1.37 41.93 -29.33
N ILE A 393 2.02 41.02 -28.62
CA ILE A 393 3.41 41.18 -28.19
C ILE A 393 4.37 40.88 -29.33
N SER A 394 4.11 39.85 -30.13
CA SER A 394 4.91 39.50 -31.30
C SER A 394 4.89 40.63 -32.34
N ASP A 395 3.74 41.27 -32.57
CA ASP A 395 3.64 42.44 -33.44
C ASP A 395 4.49 43.62 -32.92
N LYS A 396 4.53 43.83 -31.59
CA LYS A 396 5.39 44.84 -30.97
C LYS A 396 6.88 44.50 -31.07
N LEU A 397 7.23 43.22 -30.90
CA LEU A 397 8.60 42.75 -31.05
C LEU A 397 9.09 42.95 -32.48
N GLN A 398 8.27 42.61 -33.48
CA GLN A 398 8.59 42.82 -34.89
C GLN A 398 8.88 44.30 -35.20
N ASN A 399 8.06 45.21 -34.66
CA ASN A 399 8.30 46.65 -34.79
C ASN A 399 9.62 47.09 -34.15
N LEU A 400 9.96 46.56 -32.97
CA LEU A 400 11.24 46.83 -32.30
C LEU A 400 12.43 46.30 -33.10
N GLU A 401 12.31 45.11 -33.69
CA GLU A 401 13.33 44.52 -34.56
C GLU A 401 13.59 45.37 -35.81
N ASP A 402 12.52 45.87 -36.44
CA ASP A 402 12.64 46.73 -37.61
C ASP A 402 13.17 48.13 -37.28
N ALA A 403 12.95 48.61 -36.04
CA ALA A 403 13.59 49.81 -35.52
C ALA A 403 15.09 49.58 -35.26
N ALA A 404 15.45 48.46 -34.63
CA ALA A 404 16.85 48.11 -34.34
C ALA A 404 17.70 47.92 -35.61
N LYS A 405 17.12 47.45 -36.72
CA LYS A 405 17.79 47.38 -38.03
C LYS A 405 18.10 48.77 -38.62
N ARG A 406 17.28 49.77 -38.29
CA ARG A 406 17.41 51.15 -38.78
C ARG A 406 18.27 52.04 -37.87
N GLU A 407 18.60 51.55 -36.67
CA GLU A 407 19.42 52.27 -35.70
C GLU A 407 20.87 52.41 -36.20
N ARG A 408 21.38 53.65 -36.22
CA ARG A 408 22.71 53.99 -36.72
C ARG A 408 23.76 53.97 -35.61
N ASN A 409 23.35 54.17 -34.35
CA ASN A 409 24.24 54.08 -33.20
C ASN A 409 24.52 52.61 -32.86
N LYS A 410 25.77 52.18 -33.02
CA LYS A 410 26.20 50.80 -32.79
C LYS A 410 25.98 50.31 -31.36
N GLU A 411 26.16 51.17 -30.35
CA GLU A 411 25.98 50.80 -28.95
C GLU A 411 24.50 50.61 -28.61
N LYS A 412 23.66 51.55 -29.08
CA LYS A 412 22.20 51.46 -28.91
C LYS A 412 21.63 50.24 -29.66
N ALA A 413 22.10 50.00 -30.89
CA ALA A 413 21.71 48.82 -31.67
C ALA A 413 22.10 47.50 -30.98
N ALA A 414 23.25 47.43 -30.30
CA ALA A 414 23.66 46.26 -29.54
C ALA A 414 22.73 46.02 -28.33
N LYS A 415 22.45 47.06 -27.53
CA LYS A 415 21.50 46.97 -26.39
C LYS A 415 20.10 46.54 -26.83
N LEU A 416 19.60 47.08 -27.94
CA LEU A 416 18.32 46.68 -28.53
C LEU A 416 18.32 45.21 -28.95
N LYS A 417 19.40 44.71 -29.57
CA LYS A 417 19.52 43.30 -29.96
C LYS A 417 19.45 42.35 -28.76
N ASP A 418 20.10 42.70 -27.66
CA ASP A 418 20.07 41.88 -26.43
C ASP A 418 18.66 41.83 -25.85
N LYS A 419 17.97 42.97 -25.77
CA LYS A 419 16.57 43.05 -25.32
C LYS A 419 15.59 42.31 -26.23
N ILE A 420 15.78 42.41 -27.55
CA ILE A 420 15.03 41.64 -28.55
C ILE A 420 15.25 40.14 -28.32
N LYS A 421 16.49 39.70 -28.12
CA LYS A 421 16.82 38.28 -27.89
C LYS A 421 16.15 37.76 -26.62
N GLU A 422 16.18 38.54 -25.54
CA GLU A 422 15.53 38.23 -24.26
C GLU A 422 14.01 38.06 -24.45
N ALA A 423 13.33 39.06 -25.03
CA ALA A 423 11.88 39.02 -25.29
C ALA A 423 11.48 37.88 -26.24
N ARG A 424 12.26 37.65 -27.31
CA ARG A 424 12.02 36.59 -28.28
C ARG A 424 12.14 35.20 -27.66
N THR A 425 13.08 35.02 -26.71
CA THR A 425 13.25 33.75 -26.01
C THR A 425 11.99 33.41 -25.21
N ILE A 426 11.44 34.38 -24.47
CA ILE A 426 10.18 34.21 -23.73
C ILE A 426 9.03 33.79 -24.66
N ILE A 427 8.86 34.51 -25.77
CA ILE A 427 7.79 34.24 -26.75
C ILE A 427 7.90 32.82 -27.29
N ARG A 428 9.11 32.42 -27.70
CA ARG A 428 9.37 31.06 -28.23
C ARG A 428 9.12 29.96 -27.20
N LEU A 429 9.41 30.19 -25.92
CA LEU A 429 9.11 29.21 -24.87
C LEU A 429 7.61 28.92 -24.80
N VAL A 430 6.76 29.94 -24.91
CA VAL A 430 5.29 29.78 -24.94
C VAL A 430 4.84 29.03 -26.19
N GLU A 431 5.46 29.29 -27.35
CA GLU A 431 5.18 28.55 -28.59
C GLU A 431 5.60 27.07 -28.48
N SER A 432 6.77 26.81 -27.92
CA SER A 432 7.33 25.46 -27.73
C SER A 432 6.54 24.64 -26.70
N ASP A 433 6.03 25.26 -25.64
CA ASP A 433 5.13 24.61 -24.69
C ASP A 433 3.88 24.07 -25.41
N GLY A 434 3.33 24.84 -26.35
CA GLY A 434 2.24 24.42 -27.22
C GLY A 434 0.87 24.29 -26.54
N SER A 435 0.80 24.34 -25.20
CA SER A 435 -0.46 24.25 -24.46
C SER A 435 -1.29 25.54 -24.57
N TRP A 436 -0.64 26.66 -24.91
CA TRP A 436 -1.22 28.01 -24.94
C TRP A 436 -1.87 28.41 -23.61
N GLY A 437 -1.19 28.08 -22.50
CA GLY A 437 -1.60 28.43 -21.14
C GLY A 437 -2.47 27.38 -20.44
N VAL A 438 -2.64 26.19 -21.01
CA VAL A 438 -3.36 25.10 -20.32
C VAL A 438 -2.48 24.48 -19.23
N HIS A 439 -1.17 24.34 -19.46
CA HIS A 439 -0.26 23.83 -18.42
C HIS A 439 -0.20 24.78 -17.21
N ASN A 440 -0.09 26.09 -17.44
CA ASN A 440 -0.11 27.08 -16.37
C ASN A 440 -0.52 28.47 -16.86
N PHE A 441 -1.83 28.75 -16.84
CA PHE A 441 -2.40 29.98 -17.42
C PHE A 441 -1.75 31.26 -16.89
N LYS A 442 -1.55 31.35 -15.57
CA LYS A 442 -1.04 32.56 -14.93
C LYS A 442 0.46 32.75 -15.13
N TYR A 443 1.24 31.67 -15.13
CA TYR A 443 2.65 31.73 -15.46
C TYR A 443 2.89 32.12 -16.93
N THR A 444 2.12 31.56 -17.86
CA THR A 444 2.19 31.92 -19.28
C THR A 444 1.81 33.38 -19.51
N GLU A 445 0.73 33.86 -18.89
CA GLU A 445 0.31 35.28 -18.93
C GLU A 445 1.42 36.20 -18.38
N ALA A 446 1.98 35.88 -17.22
CA ALA A 446 3.05 36.66 -16.60
C ALA A 446 4.33 36.71 -17.45
N SER A 447 4.70 35.57 -18.05
CA SER A 447 5.86 35.47 -18.95
C SER A 447 5.68 36.40 -20.15
N LEU A 448 4.53 36.35 -20.82
CA LEU A 448 4.24 37.25 -21.93
C LEU A 448 4.25 38.73 -21.51
N LEU A 449 3.70 39.06 -20.34
CA LEU A 449 3.75 40.43 -19.81
C LEU A 449 5.19 40.88 -19.49
N LYS A 450 6.08 40.00 -19.04
CA LYS A 450 7.52 40.28 -18.89
C LYS A 450 8.15 40.63 -20.24
N ALA A 451 7.88 39.84 -21.29
CA ALA A 451 8.34 40.16 -22.65
C ALA A 451 7.83 41.52 -23.14
N LYS A 452 6.54 41.81 -22.91
CA LYS A 452 5.94 43.12 -23.23
C LYS A 452 6.65 44.27 -22.52
N LYS A 453 7.00 44.10 -21.24
CA LYS A 453 7.73 45.09 -20.46
C LYS A 453 9.13 45.33 -21.04
N ILE A 454 9.88 44.26 -21.32
CA ILE A 454 11.21 44.32 -21.96
C ILE A 454 11.14 45.11 -23.28
N ILE A 455 10.16 44.81 -24.13
CA ILE A 455 9.96 45.51 -25.41
C ILE A 455 9.64 47.00 -25.19
N THR A 456 8.77 47.30 -24.22
CA THR A 456 8.33 48.68 -23.95
C THR A 456 9.47 49.53 -23.35
N ASP A 457 10.29 48.95 -22.48
CA ASP A 457 11.43 49.63 -21.88
C ASP A 457 12.51 49.89 -22.95
N ALA A 458 12.77 48.91 -23.82
CA ALA A 458 13.70 49.06 -24.95
C ALA A 458 13.26 50.10 -25.99
N GLN A 459 11.97 50.45 -26.06
CA GLN A 459 11.47 51.52 -26.95
C GLN A 459 11.68 52.92 -26.36
N LYS A 460 11.87 53.05 -25.05
CA LYS A 460 12.07 54.33 -24.36
C LYS A 460 13.54 54.74 -24.30
N ASP A 461 14.44 53.76 -24.25
CA ASP A 461 15.90 53.91 -24.28
C ASP A 461 16.41 54.24 -25.70
#